data_AF-A0A066YYH6-F1
#
_entry.id   AF-A0A066YYH6-F1
#
_cell.length_a   1.000
_cell.length_b   1.000
_cell.length_c   1.000
_cell.angle_alpha   90.00
_cell.angle_beta   90.00
_cell.angle_gamma   90.00
#
_symmetry.space_group_name_H-M   'P 1'
#
loop_
_entity.id
_entity.type
_entity.pdbx_description
1 polymer ?
#
loop_
_entity_poly.entity_id
_entity_poly.type
_entity_poly.pdbx_seq_one_letter_code
_entity_poly.pdbx_strand_id
1 'polypeptide(L)'
;MLTADGRTADHPLDGVSLRTEESAGATHVHLVLPDGRQRELEFPRGEFTSAEVRTFAIAVHDGVADAKRDRLEREAKLPAAEAALAEVRADTEEVDRAHRRLEEVRAEQDADPAIAEAEAAWDAACERWRKLTGVRPHRPFTAR
;
A
#
# COMPACT_ATOMS: atom_id res chain seq x y z
N MET A 1 34.35 16.26 -13.26
CA MET A 1 33.57 16.02 -12.03
C MET A 1 33.42 17.35 -11.30
N LEU A 2 32.34 18.08 -11.56
CA LEU A 2 32.01 19.37 -10.96
C LEU A 2 30.53 19.29 -10.57
N THR A 3 30.26 19.12 -9.28
CA THR A 3 28.92 19.26 -8.69
C THR A 3 29.00 20.40 -7.68
N ALA A 4 28.58 21.59 -8.11
CA ALA A 4 28.20 22.64 -7.19
C ALA A 4 26.82 22.28 -6.63
N ASP A 5 26.74 22.16 -5.31
CA ASP A 5 25.56 21.88 -4.48
C ASP A 5 24.83 20.56 -4.78
N GLY A 6 25.32 19.48 -4.14
CA GLY A 6 24.75 18.12 -4.19
C GLY A 6 23.34 18.00 -3.59
N ARG A 7 22.35 18.59 -4.24
CA ARG A 7 20.93 18.26 -4.07
C ARG A 7 20.49 17.45 -5.28
N THR A 8 20.39 16.13 -5.11
CA THR A 8 19.69 15.26 -6.05
C THR A 8 18.20 15.53 -5.90
N ALA A 9 17.54 15.91 -6.99
CA ALA A 9 16.09 16.05 -7.04
C ALA A 9 15.57 15.17 -8.17
N ASP A 10 14.72 14.20 -7.83
CA ASP A 10 14.06 13.35 -8.79
C ASP A 10 12.86 14.10 -9.36
N HIS A 11 12.84 14.25 -10.69
CA HIS A 11 11.72 14.83 -11.41
C HIS A 11 11.12 13.73 -12.29
N PRO A 12 9.87 13.31 -12.06
CA PRO A 12 9.22 12.37 -12.96
C PRO A 12 9.18 12.97 -14.37
N LEU A 13 9.28 12.11 -15.39
CA LEU A 13 9.25 12.56 -16.79
C LEU A 13 7.90 13.21 -17.16
N ASP A 14 6.81 12.80 -16.50
CA ASP A 14 5.52 13.44 -16.71
C ASP A 14 5.55 14.94 -16.37
N GLY A 15 5.07 15.78 -17.30
CA GLY A 15 5.11 17.23 -17.18
C GLY A 15 6.43 17.90 -17.64
N VAL A 16 7.45 17.13 -18.04
CA VAL A 16 8.67 17.69 -18.64
C VAL A 16 8.42 18.04 -20.12
N SER A 17 8.86 19.23 -20.55
CA SER A 17 8.91 19.61 -21.96
C SER A 17 10.36 19.73 -22.41
N LEU A 18 10.69 19.17 -23.57
CA LEU A 18 12.04 19.19 -24.13
C LEU A 18 12.02 19.83 -25.51
N ARG A 19 13.00 20.70 -25.78
CA ARG A 19 13.27 21.30 -27.09
C ARG A 19 14.77 21.24 -27.36
N THR A 20 15.15 20.81 -28.55
CA THR A 20 16.53 20.86 -29.04
C THR A 20 16.71 22.02 -30.01
N GLU A 21 17.84 22.70 -29.94
CA GLU A 21 18.26 23.73 -30.88
C GLU A 21 19.72 23.51 -31.27
N GLU A 22 20.04 23.62 -32.56
CA GLU A 22 21.40 23.47 -33.05
C GLU A 22 21.98 24.84 -33.40
N SER A 23 23.17 25.14 -32.89
CA SER A 23 23.91 26.36 -33.16
C SER A 23 25.29 26.03 -33.74
N ALA A 24 26.02 27.03 -34.24
CA ALA A 24 27.35 26.84 -34.82
C ALA A 24 28.38 26.47 -33.74
N GLY A 25 28.44 25.18 -33.39
CA GLY A 25 29.44 24.62 -32.46
C GLY A 25 28.87 23.74 -31.35
N ALA A 26 27.56 23.81 -31.08
CA ALA A 26 26.92 23.07 -30.00
C ALA A 26 25.46 22.70 -30.32
N THR A 27 24.93 21.74 -29.56
CA THR A 27 23.50 21.46 -29.49
C THR A 27 22.99 21.88 -28.12
N HIS A 28 21.94 22.71 -28.09
CA HIS A 28 21.28 23.17 -26.88
C HIS A 28 20.03 22.32 -26.64
N VAL A 29 19.83 21.90 -25.40
CA VAL A 29 18.61 21.20 -24.94
C VAL A 29 17.95 22.07 -23.88
N HIS A 30 16.76 22.55 -24.17
CA HIS A 30 15.92 23.29 -23.25
C HIS A 30 14.92 22.34 -22.60
N LEU A 31 14.89 22.33 -21.28
CA LEU A 31 13.99 21.56 -20.44
C LEU A 31 13.07 22.50 -19.68
N VAL A 32 11.77 22.24 -19.69
CA VAL A 32 10.80 22.84 -18.76
C VAL A 32 10.38 21.73 -17.81
N LEU A 33 10.66 21.91 -16.53
CA LEU A 33 10.31 20.95 -15.47
C LEU A 33 8.83 21.07 -15.07
N PRO A 34 8.27 20.05 -14.38
CA PRO A 34 6.87 20.06 -13.97
C PRO A 34 6.49 21.22 -13.03
N ASP A 35 7.48 21.78 -12.32
CA ASP A 35 7.32 22.96 -11.46
C ASP A 35 7.45 24.30 -12.21
N GLY A 36 7.55 24.25 -13.54
CA GLY A 36 7.69 25.42 -14.40
C GLY A 36 9.12 25.97 -14.50
N ARG A 37 10.09 25.42 -13.75
CA ARG A 37 11.49 25.85 -13.88
C ARG A 37 12.05 25.44 -15.24
N GLN A 38 12.79 26.35 -15.84
CA GLN A 38 13.47 26.11 -17.11
C GLN A 38 14.95 25.81 -16.88
N ARG A 39 15.51 24.88 -17.66
CA ARG A 39 16.93 24.57 -17.69
C ARG A 39 17.39 24.52 -19.13
N GLU A 40 18.59 25.02 -19.36
CA GLU A 40 19.28 24.88 -20.63
C GLU A 40 20.53 24.04 -20.41
N LEU A 41 20.75 23.09 -21.30
CA LEU A 41 21.94 22.24 -21.33
C LEU A 41 22.63 22.44 -22.67
N GLU A 42 23.92 22.75 -22.63
CA GLU A 42 24.74 22.88 -23.83
C GLU A 42 25.59 21.63 -24.02
N PHE A 43 25.58 21.07 -25.22
CA PHE A 43 26.35 19.90 -25.62
C PHE A 43 27.33 20.29 -26.73
N PRO A 44 28.63 20.43 -26.42
CA PRO A 44 29.64 20.80 -27.41
C PRO A 44 29.83 19.68 -28.45
N ARG A 45 29.95 20.04 -29.72
CA ARG A 45 30.05 19.09 -30.85
C ARG A 45 31.31 18.20 -30.82
N GLY A 46 32.32 18.58 -30.02
CA GLY A 46 33.55 17.80 -29.83
C GLY A 46 33.45 16.71 -28.76
N GLU A 47 32.45 16.78 -27.88
CA GLU A 47 32.22 15.78 -26.82
C GLU A 47 31.04 14.88 -27.18
N PHE A 48 30.01 15.43 -27.81
CA PHE A 48 28.83 14.70 -28.26
C PHE A 48 28.51 15.05 -29.71
N THR A 49 28.14 14.04 -30.48
CA THR A 49 27.62 14.25 -31.84
C THR A 49 26.16 14.73 -31.76
N SER A 50 25.74 15.53 -32.74
CA SER A 50 24.33 15.96 -32.84
C SER A 50 23.36 14.77 -32.94
N ALA A 51 23.80 13.65 -33.51
CA ALA A 51 23.02 12.41 -33.58
C ALA A 51 22.79 11.77 -32.20
N GLU A 52 23.80 11.78 -31.32
CA GLU A 52 23.67 11.28 -29.94
C GLU A 52 22.74 12.16 -29.12
N VAL A 53 22.90 13.48 -29.20
CA VAL A 53 22.02 14.44 -28.49
C VAL A 53 20.57 14.32 -28.97
N ARG A 54 20.37 14.15 -30.29
CA ARG A 54 19.04 13.92 -30.87
C ARG A 54 18.43 12.59 -30.42
N THR A 55 19.21 11.52 -30.38
CA THR A 55 18.75 10.20 -29.93
C THR A 55 18.31 10.27 -28.47
N PHE A 56 19.09 10.93 -27.63
CA PHE A 56 18.73 11.19 -26.25
C PHE A 56 17.42 12.00 -26.13
N ALA A 57 17.29 13.08 -26.89
CA ALA A 57 16.07 13.91 -26.90
C ALA A 57 14.82 13.11 -27.30
N ILE A 58 14.92 12.24 -28.30
CA ILE A 58 13.84 11.34 -28.72
C ILE A 58 13.47 10.37 -27.60
N ALA A 59 14.47 9.71 -26.99
CA ALA A 59 14.22 8.78 -25.90
C ALA A 59 13.53 9.44 -24.69
N VAL A 60 13.92 10.68 -24.35
CA VAL A 60 13.24 11.47 -23.31
C VAL A 60 11.80 11.77 -23.73
N HIS A 61 11.58 12.26 -24.96
CA HIS A 61 10.24 12.57 -25.46
C HIS A 61 9.31 11.35 -25.42
N ASP A 62 9.78 10.19 -25.88
CA ASP A 62 9.00 8.96 -25.88
C ASP A 62 8.71 8.48 -24.45
N GLY A 63 9.70 8.57 -23.55
CA GLY A 63 9.51 8.30 -22.12
C GLY A 63 8.47 9.22 -21.45
N VAL A 64 8.42 10.51 -21.83
CA VAL A 64 7.38 11.45 -21.37
C VAL A 64 6.01 11.04 -21.91
N ALA A 65 5.92 10.64 -23.18
CA ALA A 65 4.67 10.22 -23.80
C ALA A 65 4.11 8.95 -23.17
N ASP A 66 4.96 7.97 -22.88
CA ASP A 66 4.58 6.74 -22.20
C ASP A 66 4.16 7.01 -20.75
N ALA A 67 4.92 7.83 -20.01
CA ALA A 67 4.56 8.22 -18.65
C ALA A 67 3.18 8.92 -18.59
N LYS A 68 2.85 9.77 -19.58
CA LYS A 68 1.53 10.39 -19.70
C LYS A 68 0.43 9.35 -19.95
N ARG A 69 0.67 8.38 -20.85
CA ARG A 69 -0.28 7.31 -21.14
C ARG A 69 -0.55 6.47 -19.90
N ASP A 70 0.50 6.04 -19.21
CA ASP A 70 0.41 5.27 -17.97
C ASP A 70 -0.36 6.01 -16.88
N ARG A 71 -0.12 7.32 -16.74
CA ARG A 71 -0.85 8.16 -15.81
C ARG A 71 -2.34 8.18 -16.13
N LEU A 72 -2.71 8.44 -17.38
CA LEU A 72 -4.11 8.45 -17.81
C LEU A 72 -4.78 7.10 -17.60
N GLU A 73 -4.08 6.01 -17.88
CA GLU A 73 -4.61 4.66 -17.61
C GLU A 73 -4.82 4.40 -16.12
N ARG A 74 -3.89 4.83 -15.27
CA ARG A 74 -4.04 4.70 -13.80
C ARG A 74 -5.21 5.54 -13.30
N GLU A 75 -5.32 6.80 -13.73
CA GLU A 75 -6.43 7.68 -13.37
C GLU A 75 -7.78 7.10 -13.84
N ALA A 76 -7.83 6.44 -15.00
CA ALA A 76 -9.04 5.77 -15.48
C ALA A 76 -9.38 4.48 -14.72
N LYS A 77 -8.37 3.74 -14.25
CA LYS A 77 -8.56 2.46 -13.52
C LYS A 77 -8.82 2.65 -12.02
N LEU A 78 -8.36 3.76 -11.44
CA LEU A 78 -8.45 4.02 -10.00
C LEU A 78 -9.89 3.98 -9.46
N PRO A 79 -10.90 4.63 -10.09
CA PRO A 79 -12.27 4.59 -9.56
C PRO A 79 -12.86 3.17 -9.53
N ALA A 80 -12.55 2.34 -10.54
CA ALA A 80 -13.01 0.96 -10.59
C ALA A 80 -12.35 0.11 -9.50
N ALA A 81 -11.05 0.32 -9.25
CA ALA A 81 -10.34 -0.36 -8.16
C ALA A 81 -10.86 0.06 -6.78
N GLU A 82 -11.15 1.36 -6.59
CA GLU A 82 -11.75 1.87 -5.35
C GLU A 82 -13.16 1.30 -5.11
N ALA A 83 -13.98 1.20 -6.16
CA ALA A 83 -15.30 0.58 -6.10
C ALA A 83 -15.22 -0.91 -5.72
N ALA A 84 -14.32 -1.67 -6.35
CA ALA A 84 -14.10 -3.07 -6.03
C ALA A 84 -13.60 -3.26 -4.58
N LEU A 85 -12.74 -2.37 -4.09
CA LEU A 85 -12.31 -2.38 -2.69
C LEU A 85 -13.47 -2.08 -1.73
N ALA A 86 -14.36 -1.15 -2.08
CA ALA A 86 -15.54 -0.84 -1.28
C ALA A 86 -16.51 -2.03 -1.21
N GLU A 87 -16.73 -2.72 -2.32
CA GLU A 87 -17.56 -3.93 -2.39
C GLU A 87 -17.01 -5.04 -1.49
N VAL A 88 -15.72 -5.38 -1.64
CA VAL A 88 -15.08 -6.41 -0.79
C VAL A 88 -15.15 -6.04 0.69
N ARG A 89 -14.99 -4.77 1.03
CA ARG A 89 -15.15 -4.31 2.43
C ARG A 89 -16.57 -4.54 2.93
N ALA A 90 -17.58 -4.12 2.17
CA ALA A 90 -18.97 -4.32 2.53
C ALA A 90 -19.31 -5.80 2.76
N ASP A 91 -18.78 -6.70 1.91
CA ASP A 91 -18.96 -8.15 2.08
C ASP A 91 -18.35 -8.67 3.40
N THR A 92 -17.23 -8.09 3.83
CA THR A 92 -16.55 -8.50 5.08
C THR A 92 -17.12 -7.86 6.35
N GLU A 93 -17.90 -6.77 6.25
CA GLU A 93 -18.39 -6.04 7.41
C GLU A 93 -19.33 -6.87 8.31
N GLU A 94 -20.11 -7.79 7.73
CA GLU A 94 -20.97 -8.69 8.51
C GLU A 94 -20.17 -9.71 9.30
N VAL A 95 -19.13 -10.28 8.68
CA VAL A 95 -18.22 -11.23 9.32
C VAL A 95 -17.47 -10.55 10.46
N ASP A 96 -16.96 -9.34 10.23
CA ASP A 96 -16.26 -8.57 11.25
C ASP A 96 -17.19 -8.18 12.41
N ARG A 97 -18.45 -7.83 12.13
CA ARG A 97 -19.46 -7.59 13.18
C ARG A 97 -19.75 -8.86 13.98
N ALA A 98 -19.88 -10.00 13.31
CA ALA A 98 -20.11 -11.28 13.97
C ALA A 98 -18.94 -11.67 14.88
N HIS A 99 -17.69 -11.49 14.42
CA HIS A 99 -16.51 -11.75 15.23
C HIS A 99 -16.44 -10.84 16.46
N ARG A 100 -16.65 -9.53 16.30
CA ARG A 100 -16.68 -8.61 17.44
C ARG A 100 -17.75 -8.99 18.45
N ARG A 101 -18.96 -9.33 17.99
CA ARG A 101 -20.04 -9.75 18.90
C ARG A 101 -19.68 -11.03 19.65
N LEU A 102 -19.01 -11.97 18.99
CA LEU A 102 -18.56 -13.21 19.60
C LEU A 102 -17.47 -12.97 20.66
N GLU A 103 -16.55 -12.05 20.40
CA GLU A 103 -15.54 -11.64 21.39
C GLU A 103 -16.16 -10.95 22.60
N GLU A 104 -17.13 -10.06 22.38
CA GLU A 104 -17.89 -9.41 23.48
C GLU A 104 -18.59 -10.44 24.35
N VAL A 105 -19.32 -11.39 23.75
CA VAL A 105 -20.03 -12.43 24.51
C VAL A 105 -19.06 -13.32 25.28
N ARG A 106 -17.89 -13.66 24.70
CA ARG A 106 -16.85 -14.40 25.42
C ARG A 106 -16.31 -13.61 26.60
N ALA A 107 -16.02 -12.33 26.41
CA ALA A 107 -15.54 -11.48 27.50
C ALA A 107 -16.59 -11.31 28.61
N GLU A 108 -17.88 -11.18 28.25
CA GLU A 108 -18.98 -11.16 29.21
C GLU A 108 -19.06 -12.47 30.02
N GLN A 109 -18.92 -13.62 29.36
CA GLN A 109 -18.92 -14.93 30.03
C GLN A 109 -17.70 -15.12 30.92
N ASP A 110 -16.50 -14.77 30.45
CA ASP A 110 -15.27 -14.88 31.23
C ASP A 110 -15.30 -13.99 32.47
N ALA A 111 -16.04 -12.87 32.42
CA ALA A 111 -16.21 -11.95 33.53
C ALA A 111 -17.37 -12.30 34.47
N ASP A 112 -18.21 -13.28 34.14
CA ASP A 112 -19.40 -13.61 34.95
C ASP A 112 -19.01 -14.50 36.16
N PRO A 113 -19.07 -13.96 37.40
CA PRO A 113 -18.74 -14.74 38.59
C PRO A 113 -19.70 -15.91 38.82
N ALA A 114 -20.95 -15.84 38.33
CA ALA A 114 -21.92 -16.92 38.49
C ALA A 114 -21.49 -18.18 37.75
N ILE A 115 -20.77 -18.05 36.62
CA ILE A 115 -20.21 -19.19 35.90
C ILE A 115 -19.14 -19.87 36.76
N ALA A 116 -18.19 -19.11 37.30
CA ALA A 116 -17.14 -19.65 38.17
C ALA A 116 -17.72 -20.30 39.43
N GLU A 117 -18.74 -19.70 40.04
CA GLU A 117 -19.45 -20.26 41.20
C GLU A 117 -20.17 -21.56 40.85
N ALA A 118 -20.85 -21.62 39.70
CA ALA A 118 -21.53 -22.82 39.23
C ALA A 118 -20.54 -23.96 38.94
N GLU A 119 -19.37 -23.67 38.37
CA GLU A 119 -18.29 -24.64 38.16
C GLU A 119 -17.76 -25.19 39.49
N ALA A 120 -17.48 -24.32 40.45
CA ALA A 120 -17.04 -24.73 41.78
C ALA A 120 -18.10 -25.58 42.51
N ALA A 121 -19.38 -25.21 42.40
CA ALA A 121 -20.49 -25.96 42.98
C ALA A 121 -20.63 -27.36 42.35
N TRP A 122 -20.48 -27.45 41.03
CA TRP A 122 -20.45 -28.72 40.31
C TRP A 122 -19.29 -29.60 40.75
N ASP A 123 -18.08 -29.06 40.81
CA ASP A 123 -16.91 -29.82 41.25
C ASP A 123 -17.05 -30.31 42.68
N ALA A 124 -17.58 -29.47 43.59
CA ALA A 124 -17.89 -29.89 44.95
C ALA A 124 -18.93 -31.03 44.98
N ALA A 125 -19.93 -31.00 44.11
CA ALA A 125 -20.91 -32.08 44.00
C ALA A 125 -20.30 -33.38 43.47
N CYS A 126 -19.45 -33.31 42.44
CA CYS A 126 -18.71 -34.45 41.93
C CYS A 126 -17.80 -35.07 42.99
N GLU A 127 -17.13 -34.25 43.79
CA GLU A 127 -16.28 -34.70 44.89
C GLU A 127 -17.06 -35.43 45.99
N ARG A 128 -18.23 -34.90 46.37
CA ARG A 128 -19.14 -35.60 47.30
C ARG A 128 -19.57 -36.95 46.74
N TRP A 129 -19.94 -37.01 45.47
CA TRP A 129 -20.33 -38.25 44.81
C TRP A 129 -19.18 -39.27 44.78
N ARG A 130 -17.97 -38.84 44.44
CA ARG A 130 -16.78 -39.69 44.41
C ARG A 130 -16.46 -40.28 45.78
N LYS A 131 -16.60 -39.50 46.86
CA LYS A 131 -16.43 -40.01 48.23
C LYS A 131 -17.41 -41.11 48.58
N LEU A 132 -18.64 -41.05 48.06
CA LEU A 132 -19.68 -42.04 48.34
C LEU A 132 -19.55 -43.30 47.47
N THR A 133 -19.12 -43.16 46.21
CA THR A 133 -19.21 -44.23 45.21
C THR A 133 -17.85 -44.74 44.72
N GLY A 134 -16.76 -44.06 45.06
CA GLY A 134 -15.42 -44.33 44.55
C GLY A 134 -15.18 -43.88 43.10
N VAL A 135 -16.20 -43.37 42.40
CA VAL A 135 -16.15 -43.00 40.98
C VAL A 135 -16.53 -41.53 40.81
N ARG A 136 -15.80 -40.77 39.99
CA ARG A 136 -16.17 -39.37 39.67
C ARG A 136 -17.16 -39.36 38.49
N PRO A 137 -18.28 -38.61 38.57
CA PRO A 137 -19.16 -38.44 37.43
C PRO A 137 -18.43 -37.79 36.26
N HIS A 138 -18.70 -38.26 35.04
CA HIS A 138 -18.17 -37.62 33.83
C HIS A 138 -18.85 -36.27 33.61
N ARG A 139 -18.09 -35.25 33.18
CA ARG A 139 -18.63 -33.93 32.87
C ARG A 139 -19.34 -34.02 31.51
N PRO A 140 -20.66 -33.76 31.41
CA PRO A 140 -21.39 -34.01 30.18
C PRO A 140 -21.09 -33.02 29.05
N PHE A 141 -20.38 -31.93 29.30
CA PHE A 141 -19.94 -30.99 28.28
C PHE A 141 -18.56 -30.41 28.64
N THR A 142 -17.60 -30.57 27.74
CA THR A 142 -16.40 -29.72 27.69
C THR A 142 -16.63 -28.71 26.57
N ALA A 143 -16.93 -27.46 26.91
CA ALA A 143 -16.79 -26.38 25.93
C ALA A 143 -15.30 -26.31 25.56
N ARG A 144 -15.00 -26.46 24.27
CA ARG A 144 -13.66 -26.30 23.69
C ARG A 144 -13.55 -24.91 23.09
#